data_AF-A0A4R5EKZ4-F1
#
_entry.id   AF-A0A4R5EKZ4-F1
#
_cell.length_a   1.000
_cell.length_b   1.000
_cell.length_c   1.000
_cell.angle_alpha   90.00
_cell.angle_beta   90.00
_cell.angle_gamma   90.00
#
_symmetry.space_group_name_H-M   'P 1'
#
loop_
_entity.id
_entity.type
_entity.pdbx_description
1 polymer ?
#
loop_
_entity_poly.entity_id
_entity_poly.type
_entity_poly.pdbx_seq_one_letter_code
_entity_poly.pdbx_strand_id
1 'polypeptide(L)'
;MKRQNCTIHRVMTSKPFRSYMICTAPRSGSTLLCGLLAATSLAGNPDSHFHSSSLGDWLDDYGLKQTDYASREECLRAVFTCAVERGKGDTDIFGLRMQPGSFDHFMQQLGV
;
A
#
# COMPACT_ATOMS: atom_id res chain seq x y z
N MET A 1 -4.49 -42.20 33.17
CA MET A 1 -4.95 -41.55 31.92
C MET A 1 -4.40 -40.13 31.87
N LYS A 2 -3.20 -39.91 31.32
CA LYS A 2 -2.55 -38.58 31.25
C LYS A 2 -2.82 -37.96 29.88
N ARG A 3 -3.54 -36.85 29.84
CA ARG A 3 -3.72 -36.05 28.62
C ARG A 3 -2.42 -35.28 28.38
N GLN A 4 -1.70 -35.62 27.31
CA GLN A 4 -0.57 -34.82 26.83
C GLN A 4 -1.13 -33.61 26.07
N ASN A 5 -0.87 -32.40 26.57
CA ASN A 5 -1.11 -31.16 25.84
C ASN A 5 -0.11 -31.08 24.68
N CYS A 6 -0.60 -31.17 23.45
CA CYS A 6 0.17 -30.87 22.25
C CYS A 6 0.24 -29.34 22.09
N THR A 7 1.27 -28.72 22.66
CA THR A 7 1.59 -27.31 22.37
C THR A 7 2.36 -27.27 21.06
N ILE A 8 1.68 -26.88 19.99
CA ILE A 8 2.31 -26.68 18.69
C ILE A 8 3.10 -25.35 18.75
N HIS A 9 4.33 -25.39 19.25
CA HIS A 9 5.27 -24.27 19.12
C HIS A 9 5.74 -24.18 17.67
N ARG A 10 4.97 -23.49 16.82
CA ARG A 10 5.50 -23.07 15.51
C ARG A 10 6.24 -21.75 15.68
N VAL A 11 7.55 -21.84 15.93
CA VAL A 11 8.45 -20.71 15.74
C VAL A 11 8.62 -20.52 14.23
N MET A 12 7.83 -19.62 13.62
CA MET A 12 8.17 -19.09 12.30
C MET A 12 9.07 -17.88 12.52
N THR A 13 10.39 -18.09 12.47
CA THR A 13 11.40 -17.02 12.42
C THR A 13 11.44 -16.37 11.03
N SER A 14 10.30 -16.01 10.45
CA SER A 14 10.27 -15.12 9.29
C SER A 14 9.83 -13.74 9.77
N LYS A 15 10.55 -12.70 9.36
CA LYS A 15 10.12 -11.32 9.58
C LYS A 15 8.73 -11.19 8.95
N PRO A 16 7.68 -10.80 9.71
CA PRO A 16 6.34 -10.69 9.14
C PRO A 16 6.36 -9.65 8.02
N PHE A 17 5.66 -9.94 6.92
CA PHE A 17 5.49 -8.96 5.85
C PHE A 17 4.77 -7.73 6.40
N ARG A 18 5.28 -6.54 6.05
CA ARG A 18 4.74 -5.25 6.48
C ARG A 18 3.96 -4.54 5.37
N SER A 19 3.79 -5.20 4.23
CA SER A 19 3.11 -4.64 3.08
C SER A 19 2.54 -5.72 2.17
N TYR A 20 1.48 -5.39 1.46
CA TYR A 20 0.93 -6.23 0.39
C TYR A 20 0.35 -5.37 -0.74
N MET A 21 0.31 -5.95 -1.94
CA MET A 21 -0.31 -5.34 -3.11
C MET A 21 -1.41 -6.26 -3.66
N ILE A 22 -2.60 -5.71 -3.87
CA ILE A 22 -3.72 -6.37 -4.56
C ILE A 22 -3.60 -6.06 -6.05
N CYS A 23 -3.11 -7.03 -6.83
CA CYS A 23 -3.08 -6.95 -8.28
C CYS A 23 -4.48 -7.25 -8.84
N THR A 24 -5.06 -6.31 -9.59
CA THR A 24 -6.47 -6.42 -9.98
C THR A 24 -6.79 -5.73 -11.30
N ALA A 25 -7.99 -5.95 -11.82
CA ALA A 25 -8.53 -5.25 -12.98
C ALA A 25 -9.73 -4.36 -12.57
N PRO A 26 -10.14 -3.37 -13.38
CA PRO A 26 -11.35 -2.61 -13.14
C PRO A 26 -12.58 -3.53 -12.95
N ARG A 27 -13.45 -3.17 -12.01
CA ARG A 27 -14.73 -3.86 -11.73
C ARG A 27 -14.61 -5.32 -11.23
N SER A 28 -13.46 -5.71 -10.68
CA SER A 28 -13.20 -7.04 -10.09
C SER A 28 -13.75 -7.27 -8.67
N GLY A 29 -14.37 -6.26 -8.05
CA GLY A 29 -14.71 -6.29 -6.62
C GLY A 29 -13.56 -5.86 -5.69
N SER A 30 -12.41 -5.47 -6.23
CA SER A 30 -11.24 -5.04 -5.44
C SER A 30 -11.52 -3.85 -4.52
N THR A 31 -12.39 -2.89 -4.88
CA THR A 31 -12.82 -1.81 -3.97
C THR A 31 -13.56 -2.35 -2.74
N LEU A 32 -14.46 -3.33 -2.93
CA LEU A 32 -15.18 -3.96 -1.81
C LEU A 32 -14.20 -4.70 -0.90
N LEU A 33 -13.28 -5.47 -1.49
CA LEU A 33 -12.22 -6.15 -0.73
C LEU A 33 -11.36 -5.17 0.09
N CYS A 34 -10.98 -4.04 -0.50
CA CYS A 34 -10.22 -3.01 0.19
C CYS A 34 -10.96 -2.49 1.43
N GLY A 35 -12.25 -2.18 1.29
CA GLY A 35 -13.09 -1.75 2.42
C GLY A 35 -13.22 -2.81 3.51
N LEU A 36 -13.37 -4.09 3.14
CA LEU A 36 -13.40 -5.19 4.11
C LEU A 36 -12.08 -5.35 4.86
N LEU A 37 -10.95 -5.22 4.16
CA LEU A 37 -9.61 -5.27 4.78
C LEU A 37 -9.39 -4.09 5.72
N ALA A 38 -9.75 -2.87 5.31
CA ALA A 38 -9.70 -1.68 6.16
C ALA A 38 -10.56 -1.83 7.42
N ALA A 39 -11.78 -2.37 7.27
CA ALA A 39 -12.70 -2.61 8.38
C ALA A 39 -12.15 -3.60 9.43
N THR A 40 -11.15 -4.42 9.10
CA THR A 40 -10.49 -5.29 10.09
C THR A 40 -9.66 -4.51 11.11
N SER A 41 -9.23 -3.29 10.79
CA SER A 41 -8.23 -2.53 11.57
C SER A 41 -6.91 -3.28 11.79
N LEU A 42 -6.63 -4.31 10.98
CA LEU A 42 -5.44 -5.15 11.07
C LEU A 42 -4.65 -5.18 9.75
N ALA A 43 -5.34 -5.02 8.61
CA ALA A 43 -4.79 -5.20 7.28
C ALA A 43 -4.46 -3.89 6.55
N GLY A 44 -4.22 -2.79 7.28
CA GLY A 44 -4.02 -1.49 6.67
C GLY A 44 -5.28 -0.89 6.07
N ASN A 45 -5.11 0.09 5.19
CA ASN A 45 -6.17 0.79 4.49
C ASN A 45 -5.89 0.80 2.97
N PRO A 46 -5.94 -0.37 2.31
CA PRO A 46 -5.56 -0.47 0.90
C PRO A 46 -6.44 0.39 -0.01
N ASP A 47 -5.81 1.17 -0.90
CA ASP A 47 -6.51 1.92 -1.95
C ASP A 47 -5.62 2.09 -3.21
N SER A 48 -6.11 2.76 -4.26
CA SER A 48 -5.34 3.08 -5.47
C SER A 48 -4.66 4.44 -5.39
N HIS A 49 -3.53 4.49 -4.70
CA HIS A 49 -2.72 5.69 -4.53
C HIS A 49 -2.01 6.22 -5.79
N PHE A 50 -1.98 5.44 -6.88
CA PHE A 50 -1.19 5.72 -8.08
C PHE A 50 -2.02 5.60 -9.35
N HIS A 51 -3.28 6.03 -9.36
CA HIS A 51 -4.19 5.78 -10.49
C HIS A 51 -3.89 6.57 -11.76
N SER A 52 -3.28 7.76 -11.63
CA SER A 52 -2.92 8.64 -12.75
C SER A 52 -1.50 8.40 -13.25
N SER A 53 -1.26 8.74 -14.51
CA SER A 53 0.06 8.63 -15.16
C SER A 53 0.86 9.94 -15.09
N SER A 54 0.74 10.67 -13.98
CA SER A 54 1.36 11.98 -13.78
C SER A 54 1.75 12.17 -12.32
N LEU A 55 2.98 12.62 -12.07
CA LEU A 55 3.43 13.02 -10.73
C LEU A 55 2.65 14.23 -10.22
N GLY A 56 2.21 15.14 -11.10
CA GLY A 56 1.42 16.31 -10.71
C GLY A 56 0.10 15.89 -10.06
N ASP A 57 -0.61 14.96 -10.69
CA ASP A 57 -1.87 14.43 -10.18
C ASP A 57 -1.67 13.73 -8.82
N TRP A 58 -0.57 13.00 -8.64
CA TRP A 58 -0.27 12.39 -7.34
C TRP A 58 0.04 13.42 -6.26
N LEU A 59 0.76 14.49 -6.60
CA LEU A 59 1.00 15.60 -5.68
C LEU A 59 -0.33 16.24 -5.25
N ASP A 60 -1.22 16.50 -6.22
CA ASP A 60 -2.54 17.07 -5.98
C ASP A 60 -3.41 16.17 -5.08
N ASP A 61 -3.40 14.85 -5.30
CA ASP A 61 -4.13 13.86 -4.47
C ASP A 61 -3.72 13.88 -3.00
N TYR A 62 -2.48 14.31 -2.70
CA TYR A 62 -1.94 14.47 -1.36
C TYR A 62 -1.85 15.94 -0.89
N GLY A 63 -2.32 16.90 -1.70
CA GLY A 63 -2.25 18.32 -1.39
C GLY A 63 -0.82 18.87 -1.31
N LEU A 64 0.13 18.23 -1.99
CA LEU A 64 1.53 18.63 -2.05
C LEU A 64 1.75 19.57 -3.24
N LYS A 65 2.66 20.54 -3.12
CA LYS A 65 3.02 21.42 -4.23
C LYS A 65 4.42 21.11 -4.70
N GLN A 66 4.61 21.01 -6.03
CA GLN A 66 5.93 20.78 -6.61
C GLN A 66 6.96 21.85 -6.19
N THR A 67 6.52 23.09 -5.98
CA THR A 67 7.39 24.21 -5.56
C THR A 67 8.00 24.04 -4.17
N ASP A 68 7.46 23.13 -3.36
CA ASP A 68 7.90 22.91 -1.98
C ASP A 68 9.11 21.97 -1.92
N TYR A 69 9.54 21.40 -3.06
CA TYR A 69 10.61 20.41 -3.16
C TYR A 69 11.71 20.87 -4.13
N ALA A 70 12.96 20.57 -3.81
CA ALA A 70 14.11 20.99 -4.61
C ALA A 70 14.29 20.13 -5.88
N SER A 71 13.69 18.95 -5.92
CA SER A 71 13.82 18.03 -7.05
C SER A 71 12.58 17.16 -7.26
N ARG A 72 12.52 16.54 -8.45
CA ARG A 72 11.54 15.52 -8.77
C ARG A 72 11.65 14.29 -7.86
N GLU A 73 12.87 13.92 -7.46
CA GLU A 73 13.10 12.80 -6.55
C GLU A 73 12.49 13.08 -5.18
N GLU A 74 12.66 14.29 -4.66
CA GLU A 74 12.04 14.71 -3.40
C GLU A 74 10.51 14.73 -3.48
N CYS A 75 9.95 15.20 -4.60
CA CYS A 75 8.50 15.11 -4.85
C CYS A 75 8.02 13.65 -4.79
N LEU A 76 8.72 12.73 -5.48
CA LEU A 76 8.39 11.31 -5.45
C LEU A 76 8.47 10.75 -4.03
N ARG A 77 9.56 11.01 -3.31
CA ARG A 77 9.72 10.55 -1.92
C ARG A 77 8.56 11.01 -1.06
N ALA A 78 8.15 12.28 -1.16
CA ALA A 78 7.01 12.81 -0.42
C ALA A 78 5.70 12.09 -0.78
N VAL A 79 5.41 11.91 -2.07
CA VAL A 79 4.23 11.16 -2.53
C VAL A 79 4.23 9.72 -2.00
N PHE A 80 5.35 9.01 -2.10
CA PHE A 80 5.47 7.64 -1.61
C PHE A 80 5.30 7.57 -0.08
N THR A 81 5.87 8.51 0.67
CA THR A 81 5.66 8.61 2.11
C THR A 81 4.17 8.81 2.44
N CYS A 82 3.50 9.74 1.77
CA CYS A 82 2.06 9.96 1.97
C CYS A 82 1.22 8.74 1.59
N ALA A 83 1.55 8.05 0.49
CA ALA A 83 0.88 6.84 0.06
C ALA A 83 1.05 5.70 1.08
N VAL A 84 2.27 5.51 1.61
CA VAL A 84 2.54 4.49 2.64
C VAL A 84 1.77 4.78 3.92
N GLU A 85 1.77 6.02 4.40
CA GLU A 85 1.02 6.36 5.62
C GLU A 85 -0.49 6.23 5.43
N ARG A 86 -1.04 6.69 4.30
CA ARG A 86 -2.47 6.54 4.00
C ARG A 86 -2.88 5.07 3.84
N GLY A 87 -2.05 4.26 3.18
CA GLY A 87 -2.28 2.84 2.96
C GLY A 87 -2.05 1.97 4.21
N LYS A 88 -1.34 2.48 5.22
CA LYS A 88 -1.23 1.88 6.55
C LYS A 88 -2.46 2.13 7.41
N GLY A 89 -3.10 3.29 7.26
CA GLY A 89 -4.12 3.74 8.20
C GLY A 89 -3.57 3.72 9.63
N ASP A 90 -4.35 3.20 10.58
CA ASP A 90 -3.95 3.08 11.99
C ASP A 90 -3.13 1.81 12.30
N THR A 91 -2.57 1.15 11.27
CA THR A 91 -1.87 -0.14 11.42
C THR A 91 -0.39 -0.07 11.01
N ASP A 92 0.36 -1.12 11.34
CA ASP A 92 1.74 -1.31 10.87
C ASP A 92 1.84 -1.98 9.48
N ILE A 93 0.72 -2.23 8.80
CA ILE A 93 0.69 -2.95 7.51
C ILE A 93 0.26 -2.00 6.40
N PHE A 94 1.11 -1.81 5.41
CA PHE A 94 0.78 -1.06 4.21
C PHE A 94 0.01 -1.92 3.19
N GLY A 95 -1.22 -1.51 2.86
CA GLY A 95 -1.99 -2.11 1.78
C GLY A 95 -2.01 -1.22 0.54
N LEU A 96 -1.91 -1.80 -0.65
CA LEU A 96 -2.02 -1.09 -1.93
C LEU A 96 -2.88 -1.87 -2.91
N ARG A 97 -3.75 -1.19 -3.66
CA ARG A 97 -4.44 -1.75 -4.83
C ARG A 97 -3.84 -1.22 -6.12
N MET A 98 -3.40 -2.13 -6.99
CA MET A 98 -2.76 -1.79 -8.26
C MET A 98 -3.52 -2.39 -9.45
N GLN A 99 -3.75 -1.57 -10.47
CA GLN A 99 -4.40 -1.96 -11.72
C GLN A 99 -3.44 -1.80 -12.90
N PRO A 100 -3.57 -2.61 -13.97
CA PRO A 100 -2.66 -2.61 -15.11
C PRO A 100 -2.44 -1.24 -15.74
N GLY A 101 -3.48 -0.43 -15.89
CA GLY A 101 -3.39 0.89 -16.52
C GLY A 101 -2.47 1.88 -15.80
N SER A 102 -2.20 1.65 -14.51
CA SER A 102 -1.36 2.49 -13.66
C SER A 102 0.00 1.87 -13.37
N PHE A 103 0.15 0.56 -13.60
CA PHE A 103 1.30 -0.21 -13.15
C PHE A 103 2.60 0.22 -13.85
N ASP A 104 2.56 0.42 -15.16
CA ASP A 104 3.76 0.78 -15.93
C ASP A 104 4.32 2.13 -15.49
N HIS A 105 3.45 3.15 -15.32
CA HIS A 105 3.88 4.46 -14.85
C HIS A 105 4.45 4.39 -13.44
N PHE A 106 3.80 3.65 -12.53
CA PHE A 106 4.28 3.40 -11.18
C PHE A 106 5.69 2.79 -11.18
N MET A 107 5.91 1.73 -11.96
CA MET A 107 7.21 1.05 -12.02
C MET A 107 8.32 1.95 -12.57
N GLN A 108 8.02 2.81 -13.55
CA GLN A 108 8.97 3.80 -14.06
C GLN A 108 9.45 4.77 -12.97
N GLN A 109 8.63 5.04 -11.94
CA GLN A 109 9.00 5.96 -10.86
C GLN A 109 9.87 5.32 -9.77
N LEU A 110 9.90 3.98 -9.69
CA LEU A 110 10.69 3.26 -8.68
C LEU A 110 12.16 3.08 -9.05
N GLY A 111 12.53 3.30 -10.32
CA GLY A 111 13.90 3.16 -10.82
C GLY A 111 14.75 4.43 -10.71
N VAL A 112 14.26 5.46 -10.00
CA VAL A 112 14.89 6.76 -9.84
C VAL A 112 15.72 6.80 -8.56
#